data_AF-A0A6G0X6K1-F1
#
_entry.id   AF-A0A6G0X6K1-F1
#
_cell.length_a   1.000
_cell.length_b   1.000
_cell.length_c   1.000
_cell.angle_alpha   90.00
_cell.angle_beta   90.00
_cell.angle_gamma   90.00
#
_symmetry.space_group_name_H-M   'P 1'
#
loop_
_entity.id
_entity.type
_entity.pdbx_description
1 polymer ?
#
loop_
_entity_poly.entity_id
_entity_poly.type
_entity_poly.pdbx_seq_one_letter_code
_entity_poly.pdbx_strand_id
1 'polypeptide(L)'
;MGPSTNGPKYVLVLKDDLTHYCELVACDAPTSQVCVEVLAAWWSRHSMPLVWISDQGSHFKNSVMKALAHKFKADHEFTLAYCPWRNDTVERLNRDILQVMRVLLLEYKLADHQWDYLPPAVQASLNQTPVA
;
A
#
# COMPACT_ATOMS: atom_id res chain seq x y z
N MET A 1 1.72 -14.60 4.18
CA MET A 1 1.20 -15.21 2.96
C MET A 1 2.40 -15.63 2.14
N GLY A 2 2.42 -16.86 1.65
CA GLY A 2 3.47 -17.29 0.72
C GLY A 2 3.35 -16.56 -0.62
N PRO A 3 4.30 -16.77 -1.55
CA PRO A 3 4.10 -16.34 -2.93
C PRO A 3 2.80 -16.93 -3.48
N SER A 4 2.00 -16.12 -4.19
CA SER A 4 0.91 -16.67 -5.00
C SER A 4 1.50 -17.62 -6.06
N THR A 5 0.80 -18.70 -6.39
CA THR A 5 1.33 -19.75 -7.29
C THR A 5 1.56 -19.26 -8.70
N ASN A 6 0.76 -18.28 -9.17
CA ASN A 6 0.84 -17.69 -10.52
C ASN A 6 0.34 -16.23 -10.56
N GLY A 7 0.16 -15.59 -9.42
CA GLY A 7 -0.44 -14.27 -9.29
C GLY A 7 0.50 -13.24 -8.64
N PRO A 8 -0.04 -12.08 -8.23
CA PRO A 8 0.71 -11.02 -7.58
C PRO A 8 1.48 -11.55 -6.37
N LYS A 9 2.67 -10.97 -6.14
CA LYS A 9 3.58 -11.36 -5.05
C LYS A 9 3.65 -10.33 -3.94
N TYR A 10 3.24 -9.10 -4.24
CA TYR A 10 3.32 -7.96 -3.36
C TYR A 10 1.96 -7.26 -3.31
N VAL A 11 1.73 -6.52 -2.23
CA VAL A 11 0.62 -5.59 -2.11
C VAL A 11 1.23 -4.23 -1.79
N LEU A 12 1.05 -3.27 -2.69
CA LEU A 12 1.36 -1.88 -2.43
C LEU A 12 0.20 -1.27 -1.63
N VAL A 13 0.53 -0.69 -0.48
CA VAL A 13 -0.45 -0.10 0.44
C VAL A 13 -0.31 1.41 0.39
N LEU A 14 -1.41 2.10 0.13
CA LEU A 14 -1.52 3.55 0.22
C LEU A 14 -2.49 3.86 1.35
N LYS A 15 -2.15 4.87 2.15
CA LYS A 15 -2.97 5.33 3.26
C LYS A 15 -3.04 6.85 3.22
N ASP A 16 -4.26 7.37 3.33
CA ASP A 16 -4.46 8.78 3.67
C ASP A 16 -4.43 8.94 5.20
N ASP A 17 -3.59 9.84 5.68
CA ASP A 17 -3.43 10.05 7.12
C ASP A 17 -4.58 10.86 7.73
N LEU A 18 -5.31 11.64 6.93
CA LEU A 18 -6.45 12.43 7.42
C LEU A 18 -7.71 11.58 7.56
N THR A 19 -8.12 10.90 6.49
CA THR A 19 -9.36 10.12 6.46
C THR A 19 -9.18 8.68 6.91
N HIS A 20 -7.95 8.23 7.11
CA HIS A 20 -7.58 6.82 7.30
C HIS A 20 -7.98 5.91 6.12
N TYR A 21 -8.38 6.46 4.98
CA TYR A 21 -8.70 5.67 3.80
C TYR A 21 -7.46 4.93 3.31
N CYS A 22 -7.61 3.63 3.07
CA CYS A 22 -6.55 2.74 2.63
C CYS A 22 -6.88 2.15 1.27
N GLU A 23 -5.86 2.02 0.43
CA GLU A 23 -5.94 1.29 -0.84
C GLU A 23 -4.86 0.23 -0.92
N LEU A 24 -5.26 -0.97 -1.33
CA LEU A 24 -4.40 -2.14 -1.46
C LEU A 24 -4.35 -2.53 -2.94
N VAL A 25 -3.17 -2.40 -3.55
CA VAL A 25 -2.97 -2.78 -4.94
C VAL A 25 -2.03 -3.97 -5.02
N ALA A 26 -2.54 -5.11 -5.50
CA ALA A 26 -1.74 -6.31 -5.71
C ALA A 26 -0.84 -6.13 -6.95
N CYS A 27 0.43 -6.52 -6.84
CA CYS A 27 1.39 -6.39 -7.93
C CYS A 27 2.43 -7.52 -7.94
N ASP A 28 3.00 -7.77 -9.12
CA ASP A 28 3.97 -8.86 -9.33
C ASP A 28 5.38 -8.50 -8.86
N ALA A 29 5.72 -7.20 -8.86
CA ALA A 29 7.04 -6.72 -8.52
C ALA A 29 7.00 -5.33 -7.86
N PRO A 30 7.86 -5.08 -6.85
CA PRO A 30 7.98 -3.78 -6.20
C PRO A 30 8.90 -2.90 -7.05
N THR A 31 8.38 -2.38 -8.16
CA THR A 31 9.12 -1.50 -9.09
C THR A 31 8.60 -0.08 -9.01
N SER A 32 9.42 0.89 -9.40
CA SER A 32 9.02 2.30 -9.40
C SER A 32 7.92 2.59 -10.42
N GLN A 33 7.88 1.85 -11.53
CA GLN A 33 6.83 1.95 -12.54
C GLN A 33 5.46 1.62 -11.94
N VAL A 34 5.38 0.50 -11.20
CA VAL A 34 4.15 0.14 -10.48
C VAL A 34 3.76 1.23 -9.48
N CYS A 35 4.71 1.77 -8.72
CA CYS A 35 4.43 2.87 -7.79
C CYS A 35 3.86 4.13 -8.51
N VAL A 36 4.42 4.50 -9.67
CA VAL A 36 3.95 5.64 -10.46
C VAL A 36 2.53 5.44 -10.95
N GLU A 37 2.22 4.26 -11.50
CA GLU A 37 0.89 3.93 -12.01
C GLU A 37 -0.15 3.98 -10.90
N VAL A 38 0.16 3.39 -9.75
CA VAL A 38 -0.74 3.38 -8.60
C VAL A 38 -0.94 4.78 -8.01
N LEU A 39 0.12 5.58 -7.89
CA LEU A 39 0.01 6.96 -7.43
C LEU A 39 -0.83 7.81 -8.39
N ALA A 40 -0.63 7.66 -9.71
CA ALA A 40 -1.43 8.36 -10.71
C ALA A 40 -2.92 7.98 -10.62
N ALA A 41 -3.22 6.68 -10.44
CA ALA A 41 -4.58 6.20 -10.24
C ALA A 41 -5.21 6.76 -8.96
N TRP A 42 -4.45 6.82 -7.86
CA TRP A 42 -4.90 7.45 -6.62
C TRP A 42 -5.22 8.94 -6.82
N TRP A 43 -4.29 9.70 -7.42
CA TRP A 43 -4.48 11.14 -7.64
C TRP A 43 -5.65 11.45 -8.55
N SER A 44 -5.98 10.57 -9.50
CA SER A 44 -7.14 10.71 -10.37
C SER A 44 -8.48 10.63 -9.62
N ARG A 45 -8.53 9.91 -8.48
CA ARG A 45 -9.74 9.72 -7.68
C ARG A 45 -9.85 10.66 -6.48
N HIS A 46 -8.73 10.95 -5.82
CA HIS A 46 -8.72 11.68 -4.54
C HIS A 46 -8.19 13.11 -4.64
N SER A 47 -7.47 13.44 -5.70
CA SER A 47 -6.56 14.60 -5.84
C SER A 47 -5.12 14.31 -5.40
N MET A 48 -4.22 15.15 -5.90
CA MET A 48 -2.79 15.09 -5.61
C MET A 48 -2.48 15.69 -4.23
N PRO A 49 -1.74 14.97 -3.36
CA PRO A 49 -1.33 15.50 -2.07
C PRO A 49 -0.19 16.52 -2.21
N LEU A 50 -0.07 17.42 -1.24
CA LEU A 50 1.08 18.33 -1.15
C LEU A 50 2.37 17.58 -0.79
N VAL A 51 2.25 16.62 0.13
CA VAL A 51 3.35 15.78 0.61
C VAL A 51 2.91 14.33 0.58
N TRP A 52 3.76 13.43 0.11
CA TRP A 52 3.60 12.01 0.37
C TRP A 52 4.86 11.42 0.99
N ILE A 53 4.67 10.39 1.81
CA ILE A 53 5.72 9.81 2.63
C ILE A 53 5.87 8.34 2.27
N SER A 54 7.10 7.89 2.05
CA SER A 54 7.41 6.47 1.88
C SER A 54 8.65 6.07 2.68
N ASP A 55 8.94 4.77 2.77
CA ASP A 55 10.25 4.32 3.22
C ASP A 55 11.35 4.56 2.17
N GLN A 56 12.59 4.27 2.54
CA GLN A 56 13.76 4.44 1.68
C GLN A 56 14.00 3.27 0.71
N GLY A 57 12.99 2.43 0.47
CA GLY A 57 13.03 1.34 -0.50
C GLY A 57 13.41 1.85 -1.90
N SER A 58 14.18 1.07 -2.64
CA SER A 58 14.71 1.47 -3.96
C SER A 58 13.61 1.77 -4.98
N HIS A 59 12.45 1.15 -4.84
CA HIS A 59 11.26 1.39 -5.67
C HIS A 59 10.61 2.75 -5.42
N PHE A 60 10.77 3.33 -4.23
CA PHE A 60 10.36 4.70 -3.92
C PHE A 60 11.49 5.72 -4.11
N LYS A 61 12.73 5.36 -3.75
CA LYS A 61 13.88 6.25 -3.77
C LYS A 61 14.71 6.08 -5.05
N ASN A 62 14.22 6.63 -6.15
CA ASN A 62 14.90 6.59 -7.46
C ASN A 62 14.60 7.84 -8.32
N SER A 63 15.25 7.94 -9.47
CA SER A 63 15.11 9.06 -10.41
C SER A 63 13.70 9.19 -11.00
N VAL A 64 12.99 8.08 -11.20
CA VAL A 64 11.62 8.07 -11.74
C VAL A 64 10.66 8.73 -10.76
N MET A 65 10.71 8.34 -9.48
CA MET A 65 9.88 8.93 -8.43
C MET A 65 10.23 10.42 -8.19
N LYS A 66 11.51 10.78 -8.27
CA LYS A 66 11.92 12.20 -8.22
C LYS A 66 11.36 13.02 -9.38
N ALA A 67 11.38 12.47 -10.59
CA ALA A 67 10.82 13.13 -11.77
C ALA A 67 9.29 13.29 -11.64
N LEU A 68 8.62 12.29 -11.06
CA LEU A 68 7.18 12.35 -10.75
C LEU A 68 6.88 13.50 -9.78
N ALA A 69 7.55 13.54 -8.63
CA ALA A 69 7.41 14.59 -7.62
C ALA A 69 7.63 15.99 -8.23
N HIS A 70 8.69 16.16 -9.01
CA HIS A 70 8.98 17.43 -9.69
C HIS A 70 7.88 17.83 -10.69
N LYS A 71 7.41 16.89 -11.52
CA LYS A 71 6.36 17.15 -12.53
C LYS A 71 5.06 17.63 -11.88
N PHE A 72 4.73 17.05 -10.74
CA PHE A 72 3.49 17.32 -10.01
C PHE A 72 3.64 18.40 -8.94
N LYS A 73 4.85 18.95 -8.73
CA LYS A 73 5.15 19.95 -7.68
C LYS A 73 4.71 19.46 -6.29
N ALA A 74 4.93 18.19 -6.02
CA ALA A 74 4.62 17.55 -4.77
C ALA A 74 5.92 17.17 -4.06
N ASP A 75 5.88 17.18 -2.73
CA ASP A 75 7.03 16.85 -1.90
C ASP A 75 7.02 15.36 -1.56
N HIS A 76 8.01 14.62 -2.05
CA HIS A 76 8.25 13.24 -1.65
C HIS A 76 9.21 13.19 -0.47
N GLU A 77 8.66 12.93 0.70
CA GLU A 77 9.45 12.73 1.91
C GLU A 77 9.72 11.24 2.17
N PHE A 78 10.84 10.99 2.84
CA PHE A 78 11.22 9.65 3.26
C PHE A 78 11.15 9.54 4.78
N THR A 79 10.60 8.43 5.28
CA THR A 79 10.76 8.07 6.68
C THR A 79 12.25 7.84 6.96
N LEU A 80 12.74 8.37 8.08
CA LEU A 80 14.06 7.99 8.57
C LEU A 80 13.96 6.56 9.10
N ALA A 81 15.03 5.78 8.91
CA ALA A 81 15.17 4.54 9.65
C ALA A 81 15.04 4.88 11.16
N TYR A 82 14.19 4.14 11.87
CA TYR A 82 13.90 4.36 13.29
C TYR A 82 13.16 5.67 13.63
N CYS A 83 12.18 6.08 12.81
CA CYS A 83 11.11 7.01 13.23
C CYS A 83 9.80 6.26 13.49
N PRO A 84 9.62 5.62 14.68
CA PRO A 84 8.41 4.88 15.00
C PRO A 84 7.15 5.73 14.80
N TRP A 85 7.12 6.98 15.24
CA TRP A 85 5.90 7.81 15.20
C TRP A 85 5.31 8.01 13.78
N ARG A 86 6.14 8.05 12.73
CA ARG A 86 5.66 8.14 11.33
C ARG A 86 5.39 6.77 10.70
N ASN A 87 6.14 5.74 11.09
CA ASN A 87 5.98 4.40 10.51
C ASN A 87 4.93 3.55 11.24
N ASP A 88 4.62 3.85 12.50
CA ASP A 88 3.81 3.03 13.39
C ASP A 88 2.36 2.89 12.88
N THR A 89 1.84 3.90 12.18
CA THR A 89 0.48 3.81 11.60
C THR A 89 0.43 2.90 10.37
N VAL A 90 1.44 2.94 9.49
CA VAL A 90 1.51 2.05 8.32
C VAL A 90 1.94 0.63 8.74
N GLU A 91 2.82 0.50 9.73
CA GLU A 91 3.18 -0.79 10.32
C GLU A 91 1.99 -1.47 11.01
N ARG A 92 1.17 -0.71 11.76
CA ARG A 92 -0.10 -1.20 12.31
C ARG A 92 -1.02 -1.67 11.19
N LEU A 93 -1.25 -0.82 10.18
CA LEU A 93 -2.08 -1.16 9.04
C LEU A 93 -1.60 -2.45 8.34
N ASN A 94 -0.30 -2.61 8.13
CA ASN A 94 0.25 -3.82 7.53
C ASN A 94 0.00 -5.08 8.40
N ARG A 95 0.04 -4.96 9.73
CA ARG A 95 -0.34 -6.05 10.63
C ARG A 95 -1.82 -6.38 10.52
N ASP A 96 -2.68 -5.37 10.49
CA ASP A 96 -4.13 -5.53 10.37
C ASP A 96 -4.49 -6.19 9.03
N ILE A 97 -3.89 -5.73 7.93
CA ILE A 97 -4.02 -6.36 6.60
C ILE A 97 -3.65 -7.84 6.67
N LEU A 98 -2.48 -8.18 7.23
CA LEU A 98 -2.05 -9.57 7.34
C LEU A 98 -2.98 -10.41 8.21
N GLN A 99 -3.54 -9.84 9.28
CA GLN A 99 -4.49 -10.52 10.14
C GLN A 99 -5.82 -10.79 9.40
N VAL A 100 -6.40 -9.78 8.77
CA VAL A 100 -7.66 -9.94 8.02
C VAL A 100 -7.48 -10.92 6.86
N MET A 101 -6.38 -10.82 6.12
CA MET A 101 -6.07 -11.77 5.03
C MET A 101 -6.02 -13.22 5.54
N ARG A 102 -5.36 -13.48 6.68
CA ARG A 102 -5.30 -14.82 7.29
C ARG A 102 -6.69 -15.33 7.69
N VAL A 103 -7.52 -14.48 8.27
CA VAL A 103 -8.89 -14.84 8.66
C VAL A 103 -9.70 -15.21 7.43
N LEU A 104 -9.66 -14.41 6.35
CA LEU A 104 -10.39 -14.69 5.13
C LEU A 104 -9.91 -15.96 4.42
N LEU A 105 -8.59 -16.23 4.39
CA LEU A 105 -8.07 -17.47 3.84
C LEU A 105 -8.62 -18.70 4.58
N LEU A 106 -8.68 -18.66 5.91
CA LEU A 106 -9.25 -19.74 6.72
C LEU A 106 -10.76 -19.89 6.51
N GLU A 107 -11.50 -18.78 6.53
CA GLU A 107 -12.96 -18.76 6.40
C GLU A 107 -13.41 -19.33 5.05
N TYR A 108 -12.75 -18.92 3.97
CA TYR A 108 -13.03 -19.41 2.62
C TYR A 108 -12.35 -20.76 2.30
N LYS A 109 -11.61 -21.34 3.25
CA LYS A 109 -10.88 -22.61 3.11
C LYS A 109 -9.92 -22.61 1.92
N LEU A 110 -9.23 -21.50 1.75
CA LEU A 110 -8.31 -21.25 0.65
C LEU A 110 -6.89 -21.63 1.06
N ALA A 111 -6.10 -22.09 0.10
CA ALA A 111 -4.68 -22.27 0.34
C ALA A 111 -3.96 -20.92 0.38
N ASP A 112 -2.84 -20.86 1.13
CA ASP A 112 -2.02 -19.65 1.32
C ASP A 112 -1.58 -18.93 0.04
N HIS A 113 -1.60 -19.61 -1.11
CA HIS A 113 -1.18 -19.10 -2.40
C HIS A 113 -2.34 -18.51 -3.24
N GLN A 114 -3.57 -18.64 -2.78
CA GLN A 114 -4.80 -18.17 -3.44
C GLN A 114 -5.29 -16.87 -2.80
N TRP A 115 -4.38 -15.98 -2.41
CA TRP A 115 -4.75 -14.75 -1.71
C TRP A 115 -5.06 -13.59 -2.65
N ASP A 116 -4.76 -13.72 -3.93
CA ASP A 116 -4.71 -12.67 -4.95
C ASP A 116 -6.04 -11.93 -5.18
N TYR A 117 -7.17 -12.57 -4.91
CA TYR A 117 -8.51 -11.97 -5.02
C TYR A 117 -9.05 -11.39 -3.71
N LEU A 118 -8.33 -11.56 -2.60
CA LEU A 118 -8.73 -11.03 -1.29
C LEU A 118 -8.46 -9.52 -1.07
N PRO A 119 -7.49 -8.85 -1.73
CA PRO A 119 -7.19 -7.43 -1.45
C PRO A 119 -8.41 -6.50 -1.53
N PRO A 120 -9.33 -6.61 -2.51
CA PRO A 120 -10.54 -5.79 -2.52
C PRO A 120 -11.45 -6.01 -1.30
N ALA A 121 -11.59 -7.26 -0.85
CA ALA A 121 -12.40 -7.59 0.33
C ALA A 121 -11.75 -7.05 1.62
N VAL A 122 -10.43 -7.17 1.75
CA VAL A 122 -9.68 -6.61 2.88
C VAL A 122 -9.73 -5.09 2.88
N GLN A 123 -9.54 -4.45 1.73
CA GLN A 123 -9.68 -3.01 1.59
C GLN A 123 -11.07 -2.52 2.02
N ALA A 124 -12.12 -3.22 1.59
CA ALA A 124 -13.49 -2.89 2.00
C ALA A 124 -13.67 -3.03 3.52
N SER A 125 -13.17 -4.12 4.11
CA SER A 125 -13.22 -4.34 5.56
C SER A 125 -12.50 -3.24 6.33
N LEU A 126 -11.31 -2.81 5.89
CA LEU A 126 -10.51 -1.79 6.57
C LEU A 126 -11.16 -0.41 6.50
N ASN A 127 -11.72 -0.05 5.34
CA ASN A 127 -12.33 1.27 5.13
C ASN A 127 -13.75 1.39 5.71
N GLN A 128 -14.42 0.28 6.02
CA GLN A 128 -15.77 0.27 6.62
C GLN A 128 -15.77 0.01 8.13
N THR A 129 -14.63 -0.40 8.69
CA THR A 129 -14.49 -0.58 10.14
C THR A 129 -14.06 0.76 10.76
N PRO A 130 -14.78 1.29 11.75
CA PRO A 130 -14.35 2.48 12.47
C PRO A 130 -12.97 2.26 13.08
N VAL A 131 -12.06 3.22 12.87
CA VAL A 131 -10.78 3.24 13.58
C VAL A 131 -11.08 3.53 15.05
N ALA A 132 -10.75 2.58 15.93
CA ALA A 132 -11.02 2.65 17.37
C ALA A 132 -10.17 3.70 18.08
#